data_AF-A0A923P0I3-F1
#
_entry.id   AF-A0A923P0I3-F1
#
_cell.length_a   1.000
_cell.length_b   1.000
_cell.length_c   1.000
_cell.angle_alpha   90.00
_cell.angle_beta   90.00
_cell.angle_gamma   90.00
#
_symmetry.space_group_name_H-M   'P 1'
#
loop_
_entity.id
_entity.type
_entity.pdbx_description
1 polymer ?
#
loop_
_entity_poly.entity_id
_entity_poly.type
_entity_poly.pdbx_seq_one_letter_code
_entity_poly.pdbx_strand_id
1 'polypeptide(L)'
;MGCGIVARVRVPMKWRWHAPARSPPWPVARRSLVAPAGALVGIGTAPRNSQADPLSPENAMYRQFAIPPSFHAAALAALALLAAPAHADFLYGRIVPGASAQANNDSAAVDVSADGRTVVFSSAATNWGPDDGFYGTRALAVDLDLNVIETVSRTSAGVVFRGETPVVSSDGRYVAFLSNNSPFGSGWQVVRKDRHTGEVKVASSDAAWTPANNFVQDDGLAISADGRYVVFAASSSNLGVATGGQDQVIVKDMVSGQVRVASLKSDGSPSDGYCYIVPRMVSADGRYVGMNCDGTLAPGVIGRQTWVRDLQTNTTELVSRVGANGPASTAFTYGLALSPSGRFVTFRNACYGGLGQVGGSCEGNSGVYLRDRQTQTTYPVPRPAVIPTSYANYCQASSVSDIGTIVMACAYKSDGVNQRSQVFVYVPSPNDLGQGTHEIISVRSADGQPGNNDSGYSLAVNANGLSMVFESKASDLDPDDTNGRSDIFVLADESMFTDVIFADGFEQP
;
A
#
# COMPACT_ATOMS: atom_id res chain seq x y z
N MET A 1 23.48 25.63 -1.00
CA MET A 1 23.09 24.24 -1.27
C MET A 1 23.43 23.47 -0.01
N GLY A 2 22.45 23.26 0.87
CA GLY A 2 22.66 22.57 2.14
C GLY A 2 22.40 21.09 1.93
N CYS A 3 23.39 20.24 2.25
CA CYS A 3 23.22 18.79 2.32
C CYS A 3 22.29 18.45 3.48
N GLY A 4 21.15 17.81 3.21
CA GLY A 4 20.42 16.99 4.19
C GLY A 4 21.27 15.74 4.51
N ILE A 5 21.20 15.19 5.71
CA ILE A 5 21.92 13.94 6.04
C ILE A 5 20.91 12.96 6.60
N VAL A 6 20.61 11.91 5.85
CA VAL A 6 19.91 10.76 6.43
C VAL A 6 20.89 10.10 7.41
N ALA A 7 20.60 10.13 8.71
CA ALA A 7 21.35 9.37 9.70
C ALA A 7 21.13 7.87 9.45
N ARG A 8 22.20 7.14 9.11
CA ARG A 8 22.16 5.72 8.75
C ARG A 8 22.15 4.87 10.00
N VAL A 9 21.18 3.98 10.14
CA VAL A 9 21.40 2.72 10.86
C VAL A 9 21.01 1.55 9.97
N ARG A 10 21.97 0.66 9.71
CA ARG A 10 21.66 -0.63 9.10
C ARG A 10 20.88 -1.45 10.12
N VAL A 11 19.59 -1.61 9.91
CA VAL A 11 18.80 -2.59 10.64
C VAL A 11 18.89 -3.89 9.84
N PRO A 12 19.58 -4.94 10.34
CA PRO A 12 19.60 -6.23 9.65
C PRO A 12 18.19 -6.82 9.68
N MET A 13 17.42 -6.58 8.62
CA MET A 13 16.11 -7.18 8.45
C MET A 13 16.29 -8.67 8.13
N LYS A 14 15.75 -9.54 8.97
CA LYS A 14 15.82 -10.98 8.78
C LYS A 14 14.76 -11.45 7.78
N TRP A 15 14.85 -11.00 6.53
CA TRP A 15 14.16 -11.66 5.43
C TRP A 15 14.87 -12.98 5.14
N ARG A 16 14.40 -14.08 5.72
CA ARG A 16 14.68 -15.41 5.15
C ARG A 16 13.50 -15.78 4.26
N TRP A 17 13.67 -15.63 2.96
CA TRP A 17 12.89 -16.37 1.99
C TRP A 17 13.12 -17.87 2.25
N HIS A 18 12.26 -18.50 3.04
CA HIS A 18 12.20 -19.95 3.05
C HIS A 18 11.57 -20.39 1.73
N ALA A 19 12.41 -20.76 0.77
CA ALA A 19 11.99 -21.74 -0.22
C ALA A 19 11.41 -22.94 0.56
N PRO A 20 10.22 -23.46 0.21
CA PRO A 20 9.62 -24.55 0.96
C PRO A 20 10.62 -25.70 1.02
N ALA A 21 10.92 -26.15 2.24
CA ALA A 21 11.61 -27.40 2.43
C ALA A 21 10.81 -28.47 1.66
N ARG A 22 11.40 -29.02 0.60
CA ARG A 22 10.87 -30.24 0.00
C ARG A 22 10.80 -31.25 1.12
N SER A 23 9.59 -31.74 1.39
CA SER A 23 9.38 -32.90 2.22
C SER A 23 10.33 -34.01 1.75
N PRO A 24 11.06 -34.69 2.66
CA PRO A 24 11.85 -35.83 2.27
C PRO A 24 10.93 -36.89 1.64
N PRO A 25 11.36 -37.58 0.59
CA PRO A 25 10.55 -38.65 0.00
C PRO A 25 10.29 -39.71 1.07
N TRP A 26 9.01 -39.95 1.35
CA TRP A 26 8.58 -41.10 2.13
C TRP A 26 9.16 -42.37 1.53
N PRO A 27 9.78 -43.27 2.32
CA PRO A 27 10.17 -44.57 1.81
C PRO A 27 8.91 -45.38 1.51
N VAL A 28 8.80 -45.83 0.26
CA VAL A 28 7.79 -46.80 -0.19
C VAL A 28 8.05 -48.12 0.52
N ALA A 29 7.41 -48.32 1.66
CA ALA A 29 7.29 -49.63 2.29
C ALA A 29 6.06 -50.34 1.71
N ARG A 30 6.31 -51.36 0.88
CA ARG A 30 5.31 -52.34 0.46
C ARG A 30 4.71 -52.99 1.69
N ARG A 31 3.44 -52.71 1.99
CA ARG A 31 2.63 -53.54 2.89
C ARG A 31 1.99 -54.65 2.08
N SER A 32 2.57 -55.85 2.21
CA SER A 32 1.90 -57.11 1.95
C SER A 32 0.72 -57.24 2.92
N LEU A 33 -0.50 -57.25 2.40
CA LEU A 33 -1.68 -57.67 3.14
C LEU A 33 -1.75 -59.19 3.11
N VAL A 34 -1.43 -59.80 4.25
CA VAL A 34 -1.77 -61.19 4.58
C VAL A 34 -3.15 -61.14 5.24
N ALA A 35 -4.14 -61.78 4.64
CA ALA A 35 -5.44 -62.07 5.25
C ALA A 35 -5.39 -63.44 5.96
N PRO A 36 -5.98 -63.61 7.15
CA PRO A 36 -6.31 -64.92 7.68
C PRO A 36 -7.72 -65.34 7.25
N ALA A 37 -7.88 -66.67 7.16
CA ALA A 37 -9.03 -67.38 6.65
C ALA A 37 -10.23 -67.45 7.62
N GLY A 38 -11.41 -67.70 7.04
CA GLY A 38 -12.43 -68.59 7.62
C GLY A 38 -13.77 -67.94 7.98
N ALA A 39 -14.78 -68.13 7.13
CA ALA A 39 -16.09 -68.71 7.49
C ALA A 39 -17.02 -68.81 6.27
N LEU A 40 -17.66 -69.97 6.15
CA LEU A 40 -18.62 -70.41 5.13
C LEU A 40 -19.94 -69.65 5.18
N VAL A 41 -20.62 -69.48 4.03
CA VAL A 41 -22.05 -69.84 3.76
C VAL A 41 -22.28 -69.81 2.23
N GLY A 42 -23.03 -70.80 1.70
CA GLY A 42 -23.34 -71.04 0.27
C GLY A 42 -24.13 -69.94 -0.45
N ILE A 43 -24.36 -69.99 -1.76
CA ILE A 43 -25.23 -70.91 -2.56
C ILE A 43 -24.82 -70.64 -4.04
N GLY A 44 -24.48 -71.61 -4.89
CA GLY A 44 -25.40 -72.34 -5.79
C GLY A 44 -25.17 -72.04 -7.29
N THR A 45 -24.90 -73.11 -8.07
CA THR A 45 -25.18 -73.32 -9.52
C THR A 45 -24.50 -72.40 -10.55
N ALA A 46 -23.69 -72.82 -11.54
CA ALA A 46 -23.83 -73.80 -12.64
C ALA A 46 -23.31 -73.09 -13.94
N PRO A 47 -22.88 -73.81 -15.01
CA PRO A 47 -21.59 -73.54 -15.66
C PRO A 47 -21.63 -73.33 -17.20
N ARG A 48 -20.42 -73.35 -17.81
CA ARG A 48 -20.08 -73.51 -19.25
C ARG A 48 -20.19 -72.22 -20.07
N ASN A 49 -19.39 -71.95 -21.09
CA ASN A 49 -18.35 -72.60 -21.93
C ASN A 49 -17.74 -71.38 -22.69
N SER A 50 -16.57 -71.33 -23.32
CA SER A 50 -15.67 -72.28 -23.95
C SER A 50 -14.49 -71.48 -24.53
N GLN A 51 -13.29 -72.06 -24.50
CA GLN A 51 -12.29 -72.12 -25.59
C GLN A 51 -11.79 -70.81 -26.25
N ALA A 52 -10.52 -70.62 -26.62
CA ALA A 52 -9.31 -71.44 -26.57
C ALA A 52 -8.08 -70.52 -26.66
N ASP A 53 -7.14 -70.80 -25.76
CA ASP A 53 -5.67 -70.86 -25.88
C ASP A 53 -5.09 -71.26 -27.26
N PRO A 54 -3.74 -71.30 -27.47
CA PRO A 54 -2.68 -70.36 -27.07
C PRO A 54 -1.58 -70.23 -28.17
N LEU A 55 -0.42 -69.62 -27.79
CA LEU A 55 0.98 -69.96 -28.18
C LEU A 55 1.81 -68.82 -28.77
N SER A 56 2.84 -68.51 -27.97
CA SER A 56 4.11 -67.83 -28.21
C SER A 56 5.05 -68.68 -29.11
N PRO A 57 6.40 -68.48 -29.23
CA PRO A 57 7.29 -67.46 -28.65
C PRO A 57 8.46 -66.97 -29.56
N GLU A 58 9.23 -66.02 -29.01
CA GLU A 58 10.72 -65.97 -28.98
C GLU A 58 11.60 -65.39 -30.11
N ASN A 59 12.50 -64.51 -29.64
CA ASN A 59 13.94 -64.37 -29.93
C ASN A 59 14.48 -63.53 -31.11
N ALA A 60 14.99 -62.35 -30.73
CA ALA A 60 16.42 -61.99 -30.72
C ALA A 60 17.13 -61.40 -31.95
N MET A 61 17.71 -60.22 -31.68
CA MET A 61 19.04 -59.69 -32.10
C MET A 61 19.23 -58.96 -33.45
N TYR A 62 19.50 -57.66 -33.29
CA TYR A 62 20.56 -56.82 -33.91
C TYR A 62 20.74 -56.78 -35.43
N ARG A 63 20.45 -55.60 -36.02
CA ARG A 63 21.34 -54.94 -36.99
C ARG A 63 21.27 -53.41 -36.86
N GLN A 64 22.43 -52.81 -36.60
CA GLN A 64 22.72 -51.38 -36.69
C GLN A 64 22.70 -50.92 -38.16
N PHE A 65 22.17 -49.73 -38.39
CA PHE A 65 22.67 -48.81 -39.43
C PHE A 65 22.90 -47.44 -38.81
N ALA A 66 24.08 -46.91 -39.09
CA ALA A 66 24.68 -45.72 -38.52
C ALA A 66 24.13 -44.42 -39.12
N ILE A 67 24.10 -43.36 -38.30
CA ILE A 67 24.02 -41.95 -38.73
C ILE A 67 25.35 -41.29 -38.29
N PRO A 68 26.13 -40.66 -39.19
CA PRO A 68 27.32 -39.89 -38.85
C PRO A 68 26.99 -38.45 -38.37
N PRO A 69 27.97 -37.71 -37.82
CA PRO A 69 27.77 -36.94 -36.59
C PRO A 69 27.75 -35.41 -36.73
N SER A 70 27.42 -34.79 -35.59
CA SER A 70 27.94 -33.52 -35.07
C SER A 70 27.54 -32.19 -35.72
N PHE A 71 26.49 -31.58 -35.17
CA PHE A 71 26.58 -30.21 -34.65
C PHE A 71 26.28 -30.26 -33.14
N HIS A 72 27.23 -29.84 -32.32
CA HIS A 72 27.08 -29.79 -30.87
C HIS A 72 26.04 -28.71 -30.50
N ALA A 73 24.80 -29.11 -30.28
CA ALA A 73 23.87 -28.36 -29.44
C ALA A 73 24.14 -28.76 -27.99
N ALA A 74 25.09 -28.08 -27.34
CA ALA A 74 25.18 -28.10 -25.90
C ALA A 74 24.05 -27.21 -25.34
N ALA A 75 22.82 -27.72 -25.35
CA ALA A 75 21.78 -27.19 -24.47
C ALA A 75 22.12 -27.66 -23.06
N LEU A 76 23.04 -26.96 -22.38
CA LEU A 76 23.03 -26.94 -20.93
C LEU A 76 21.67 -26.34 -20.54
N ALA A 77 20.73 -27.20 -20.18
CA ALA A 77 19.64 -26.79 -19.31
C ALA A 77 20.27 -26.42 -17.96
N ALA A 78 20.76 -25.18 -17.87
CA ALA A 78 21.00 -24.55 -16.60
C ALA A 78 19.64 -24.49 -15.91
N LEU A 79 19.40 -25.43 -15.00
CA LEU A 79 18.41 -25.24 -13.96
C LEU A 79 18.94 -24.07 -13.13
N ALA A 80 18.66 -22.84 -13.58
CA ALA A 80 18.74 -21.70 -12.72
C ALA A 80 17.69 -21.95 -11.64
N LEU A 81 18.11 -22.50 -10.50
CA LEU A 81 17.50 -22.07 -9.26
C LEU A 81 17.63 -20.56 -9.28
N LEU A 82 16.56 -19.86 -9.66
CA LEU A 82 16.34 -18.52 -9.16
C LEU A 82 16.18 -18.72 -7.65
N ALA A 83 17.32 -18.74 -6.95
CA ALA A 83 17.33 -18.17 -5.62
C ALA A 83 16.71 -16.79 -5.83
N ALA A 84 15.54 -16.55 -5.21
CA ALA A 84 15.09 -15.18 -5.02
C ALA A 84 16.31 -14.40 -4.54
N PRO A 85 16.60 -13.21 -5.08
CA PRO A 85 17.68 -12.41 -4.53
C PRO A 85 17.44 -12.37 -3.02
N ALA A 86 18.46 -12.72 -2.24
CA ALA A 86 18.46 -12.37 -0.84
C ALA A 86 18.33 -10.85 -0.85
N HIS A 87 17.13 -10.34 -0.56
CA HIS A 87 16.89 -8.91 -0.64
C HIS A 87 17.76 -8.23 0.43
N ALA A 88 18.42 -7.18 -0.05
CA ALA A 88 19.58 -6.51 0.50
C ALA A 88 19.21 -5.61 1.68
N ASP A 89 20.23 -5.02 2.31
CA ASP A 89 20.12 -4.09 3.43
C ASP A 89 19.16 -2.94 3.04
N PHE A 90 17.99 -2.85 3.68
CA PHE A 90 17.18 -1.64 3.56
C PHE A 90 17.92 -0.48 4.25
N LEU A 91 17.91 0.68 3.59
CA LEU A 91 18.30 1.93 4.21
C LEU A 91 17.16 2.40 5.10
N TYR A 92 17.47 2.60 6.38
CA TYR A 92 16.57 3.20 7.36
C TYR A 92 17.17 4.52 7.83
N GLY A 93 16.36 5.57 7.86
CA GLY A 93 16.77 6.82 8.46
C GLY A 93 15.70 7.90 8.50
N ARG A 94 16.01 8.94 9.29
CA ARG A 94 15.19 10.13 9.44
C ARG A 94 15.51 11.16 8.35
N ILE A 95 14.47 11.77 7.77
CA ILE A 95 14.62 12.94 6.90
C ILE A 95 14.86 14.16 7.78
N VAL A 96 15.92 14.92 7.48
CA VAL A 96 16.33 16.08 8.27
C VAL A 96 16.60 17.31 7.39
N PRO A 97 16.45 18.54 7.92
CA PRO A 97 16.67 19.78 7.16
C PRO A 97 18.13 20.04 6.76
N GLY A 98 19.08 19.35 7.39
CA GLY A 98 20.50 19.53 7.13
C GLY A 98 21.36 18.59 7.96
N ALA A 99 22.65 18.50 7.61
CA ALA A 99 23.67 17.85 8.42
C ALA A 99 23.60 18.28 9.90
N SER A 100 23.38 17.33 10.80
CA SER A 100 23.31 17.57 12.25
C SER A 100 22.23 18.59 12.68
N ALA A 101 21.22 18.81 11.84
CA ALA A 101 20.07 19.66 12.15
C ALA A 101 18.81 18.79 12.19
N GLN A 102 17.98 18.95 13.22
CA GLN A 102 16.64 18.36 13.26
C GLN A 102 15.59 19.41 12.89
N ALA A 103 14.42 18.99 12.40
CA ALA A 103 13.30 19.91 12.20
C ALA A 103 12.97 20.61 13.52
N ASN A 104 12.79 21.92 13.53
CA ASN A 104 12.51 22.64 14.79
C ASN A 104 11.03 22.62 15.22
N ASN A 105 10.17 21.89 14.50
CA ASN A 105 8.74 21.74 14.78
C ASN A 105 8.21 20.48 14.07
N ASP A 106 6.94 20.14 14.30
CA ASP A 106 6.32 18.90 13.83
C ASP A 106 6.29 18.77 12.29
N SER A 107 6.56 17.56 11.80
CA SER A 107 6.40 17.13 10.41
C SER A 107 5.42 15.94 10.35
N ALA A 108 4.54 15.91 9.35
CA ALA A 108 3.46 14.92 9.24
C ALA A 108 2.92 14.80 7.80
N ALA A 109 1.92 13.95 7.61
CA ALA A 109 1.19 13.75 6.36
C ALA A 109 2.11 13.38 5.18
N VAL A 110 2.72 12.20 5.28
CA VAL A 110 3.72 11.70 4.33
C VAL A 110 3.10 11.02 3.11
N ASP A 111 3.80 11.08 1.98
CA ASP A 111 3.54 10.29 0.79
C ASP A 111 4.84 9.99 0.03
N VAL A 112 4.92 8.87 -0.70
CA VAL A 112 6.09 8.48 -1.52
C VAL A 112 5.72 8.18 -2.98
N SER A 113 6.49 8.66 -3.94
CA SER A 113 6.24 8.38 -5.36
C SER A 113 6.29 6.88 -5.66
N ALA A 114 5.63 6.45 -6.74
CA ALA A 114 5.56 5.03 -7.09
C ALA A 114 6.95 4.44 -7.45
N ASP A 115 7.84 5.27 -8.02
CA ASP A 115 9.24 4.94 -8.22
C ASP A 115 10.07 4.92 -6.93
N GLY A 116 9.47 5.25 -5.77
CA GLY A 116 10.12 5.21 -4.46
C GLY A 116 11.13 6.33 -4.18
N ARG A 117 11.35 7.26 -5.12
CA ARG A 117 12.44 8.25 -5.07
C ARG A 117 12.06 9.58 -4.44
N THR A 118 10.82 10.04 -4.61
CA THR A 118 10.34 11.32 -4.06
C THR A 118 9.47 11.08 -2.85
N VAL A 119 9.87 11.61 -1.70
CA VAL A 119 9.02 11.68 -0.50
C VAL A 119 8.47 13.08 -0.36
N VAL A 120 7.17 13.22 -0.10
CA VAL A 120 6.55 14.49 0.25
C VAL A 120 5.96 14.43 1.65
N PHE A 121 5.95 15.56 2.34
CA PHE A 121 5.38 15.69 3.68
C PHE A 121 5.04 17.14 3.98
N SER A 122 4.21 17.35 4.98
CA SER A 122 3.92 18.67 5.54
C SER A 122 4.82 18.94 6.76
N SER A 123 5.27 20.17 6.95
CA SER A 123 6.04 20.54 8.15
C SER A 123 5.75 21.95 8.61
N ALA A 124 5.59 22.11 9.93
CA ALA A 124 5.51 23.39 10.62
C ALA A 124 6.90 23.93 10.99
N ALA A 125 7.97 23.21 10.66
CA ALA A 125 9.33 23.63 10.94
C ALA A 125 9.78 24.75 10.00
N THR A 126 10.48 25.73 10.54
CA THR A 126 10.94 26.91 9.78
C THR A 126 12.35 26.75 9.22
N ASN A 127 13.04 25.65 9.56
CA ASN A 127 14.45 25.45 9.25
C ASN A 127 14.73 24.49 8.08
N TRP A 128 13.73 24.17 7.24
CA TRP A 128 13.92 23.36 6.03
C TRP A 128 14.58 24.10 4.86
N GLY A 129 14.88 25.39 5.03
CA GLY A 129 15.50 26.23 4.02
C GLY A 129 15.92 27.58 4.59
N PRO A 130 16.31 28.54 3.73
CA PRO A 130 16.56 29.91 4.14
C PRO A 130 15.33 30.54 4.81
N ASP A 131 15.54 31.47 5.73
CA ASP A 131 14.45 32.26 6.30
C ASP A 131 13.82 33.12 5.20
N ASP A 132 12.56 32.81 4.89
CA ASP A 132 11.72 33.51 3.91
C ASP A 132 10.53 34.23 4.57
N GLY A 133 10.53 34.31 5.91
CA GLY A 133 9.51 35.00 6.70
C GLY A 133 8.15 34.30 6.79
N PHE A 134 8.01 33.07 6.26
CA PHE A 134 6.75 32.31 6.37
C PHE A 134 6.72 31.40 7.61
N TYR A 135 5.74 31.61 8.49
CA TYR A 135 5.60 30.91 9.78
C TYR A 135 4.42 29.92 9.86
N GLY A 136 4.08 29.27 8.75
CA GLY A 136 3.01 28.27 8.69
C GLY A 136 3.48 26.89 8.23
N THR A 137 2.55 25.93 8.20
CA THR A 137 2.79 24.59 7.65
C THR A 137 3.05 24.66 6.15
N ARG A 138 4.12 24.02 5.69
CA ARG A 138 4.54 23.97 4.28
C ARG A 138 4.41 22.54 3.77
N ALA A 139 4.15 22.41 2.47
CA ALA A 139 4.38 21.15 1.78
C ALA A 139 5.82 21.11 1.27
N LEU A 140 6.52 20.01 1.54
CA LEU A 140 7.91 19.75 1.19
C LEU A 140 7.99 18.50 0.30
N ALA A 141 8.98 18.48 -0.60
CA ALA A 141 9.37 17.31 -1.37
C ALA A 141 10.87 17.06 -1.20
N VAL A 142 11.25 15.80 -1.09
CA VAL A 142 12.62 15.32 -0.96
C VAL A 142 12.88 14.31 -2.05
N ASP A 143 13.86 14.60 -2.90
CA ASP A 143 14.43 13.60 -3.81
C ASP A 143 15.48 12.79 -3.03
N LEU A 144 15.23 11.49 -2.83
CA LEU A 144 16.09 10.62 -2.03
C LEU A 144 17.38 10.22 -2.76
N ASP A 145 17.43 10.27 -4.09
CA ASP A 145 18.65 10.04 -4.87
C ASP A 145 19.56 11.27 -4.81
N LEU A 146 19.00 12.46 -5.06
CA LEU A 146 19.76 13.71 -5.15
C LEU A 146 19.96 14.38 -3.79
N ASN A 147 19.23 13.94 -2.78
CA ASN A 147 19.18 14.55 -1.46
C ASN A 147 18.86 16.06 -1.53
N VAL A 148 17.87 16.39 -2.37
CA VAL A 148 17.40 17.76 -2.59
C VAL A 148 16.06 17.93 -1.90
N ILE A 149 16.00 18.93 -1.02
CA ILE A 149 14.79 19.34 -0.32
C ILE A 149 14.20 20.57 -1.01
N GLU A 150 12.90 20.52 -1.30
CA GLU A 150 12.17 21.57 -1.98
C GLU A 150 10.90 21.94 -1.20
N THR A 151 10.70 23.23 -0.89
CA THR A 151 9.38 23.75 -0.53
C THR A 151 8.50 23.85 -1.78
N VAL A 152 7.55 22.92 -1.91
CA VAL A 152 6.63 22.83 -3.06
C VAL A 152 5.41 23.74 -2.92
N SER A 153 5.03 24.13 -1.69
CA SER A 153 4.03 25.17 -1.42
C SER A 153 4.58 26.58 -1.65
N ARG A 154 5.03 26.83 -2.89
CA ARG A 154 5.70 28.06 -3.32
C ARG A 154 5.31 28.43 -4.74
N THR A 155 5.01 29.71 -4.98
CA THR A 155 4.64 30.21 -6.32
C THR A 155 5.86 30.28 -7.23
N SER A 156 5.66 30.45 -8.54
CA SER A 156 6.76 30.67 -9.49
C SER A 156 7.56 31.95 -9.20
N ALA A 157 6.96 32.92 -8.52
CA ALA A 157 7.63 34.14 -8.05
C ALA A 157 8.39 33.94 -6.71
N GLY A 158 8.40 32.73 -6.16
CA GLY A 158 9.11 32.40 -4.92
C GLY A 158 8.34 32.67 -3.63
N VAL A 159 7.08 33.11 -3.70
CA VAL A 159 6.25 33.35 -2.51
C VAL A 159 5.82 32.01 -1.90
N VAL A 160 6.20 31.76 -0.66
CA VAL A 160 5.79 30.58 0.11
C VAL A 160 4.42 30.79 0.72
N PHE A 161 3.63 29.72 0.77
CA PHE A 161 2.28 29.70 1.32
C PHE A 161 2.00 28.36 2.00
N ARG A 162 0.84 28.27 2.64
CA ARG A 162 0.44 27.08 3.40
C ARG A 162 0.25 25.88 2.49
N GLY A 163 0.82 24.74 2.88
CA GLY A 163 0.62 23.46 2.20
C GLY A 163 0.48 22.31 3.20
N GLU A 164 -0.60 21.54 3.09
CA GLU A 164 -0.90 20.41 3.98
C GLU A 164 -1.33 19.18 3.19
N THR A 165 -1.13 18.00 3.77
CA THR A 165 -1.51 16.71 3.17
C THR A 165 -1.01 16.52 1.73
N PRO A 166 0.31 16.69 1.46
CA PRO A 166 0.82 16.52 0.11
C PRO A 166 0.73 15.07 -0.36
N VAL A 167 0.41 14.89 -1.64
CA VAL A 167 0.45 13.62 -2.35
C VAL A 167 1.19 13.80 -3.67
N VAL A 168 1.90 12.77 -4.13
CA VAL A 168 2.90 12.90 -5.20
C VAL A 168 2.63 11.96 -6.37
N SER A 169 2.87 12.45 -7.60
CA SER A 169 2.83 11.63 -8.82
C SER A 169 3.94 10.59 -8.86
N SER A 170 3.85 9.62 -9.77
CA SER A 170 4.75 8.46 -9.77
C SER A 170 6.21 8.79 -10.03
N ASP A 171 6.47 9.85 -10.79
CA ASP A 171 7.80 10.39 -11.13
C ASP A 171 8.23 11.55 -10.23
N GLY A 172 7.45 11.85 -9.18
CA GLY A 172 7.70 12.99 -8.33
C GLY A 172 7.36 14.36 -8.93
N ARG A 173 7.03 14.49 -10.22
CA ARG A 173 6.90 15.80 -10.89
C ARG A 173 5.76 16.65 -10.35
N TYR A 174 4.60 16.05 -10.12
CA TYR A 174 3.42 16.76 -9.66
C TYR A 174 3.18 16.45 -8.19
N VAL A 175 2.95 17.49 -7.41
CA VAL A 175 2.53 17.37 -6.01
C VAL A 175 1.21 18.09 -5.85
N ALA A 176 0.18 17.37 -5.43
CA ALA A 176 -1.08 17.98 -5.00
C ALA A 176 -1.10 18.12 -3.49
N PHE A 177 -1.69 19.19 -2.97
CA PHE A 177 -1.78 19.46 -1.54
C PHE A 177 -2.92 20.43 -1.24
N LEU A 178 -3.30 20.50 0.03
CA LEU A 178 -4.30 21.44 0.53
C LEU A 178 -3.65 22.77 0.88
N SER A 179 -4.32 23.85 0.52
CA SER A 179 -3.97 25.20 0.94
C SER A 179 -5.23 25.92 1.36
N ASN A 180 -5.16 26.72 2.43
CA ASN A 180 -6.26 27.59 2.81
C ASN A 180 -5.91 29.06 2.58
N ASN A 181 -6.91 29.83 2.16
CA ASN A 181 -6.85 31.28 1.92
C ASN A 181 -6.02 31.71 0.68
N SER A 182 -6.19 32.99 0.32
CA SER A 182 -5.64 33.68 -0.85
C SER A 182 -4.18 33.28 -1.16
N PRO A 183 -3.82 33.01 -2.44
CA PRO A 183 -4.51 33.41 -3.67
C PRO A 183 -5.49 32.38 -4.28
N PHE A 184 -5.79 31.26 -3.61
CA PHE A 184 -6.47 30.12 -4.27
C PHE A 184 -8.01 30.13 -4.19
N GLY A 185 -8.60 31.08 -3.48
CA GLY A 185 -10.04 31.14 -3.22
C GLY A 185 -10.34 31.21 -1.73
N SER A 186 -11.62 31.17 -1.39
CA SER A 186 -12.09 31.08 0.00
C SER A 186 -11.96 29.66 0.53
N GLY A 187 -11.67 29.52 1.82
CA GLY A 187 -11.61 28.21 2.49
C GLY A 187 -10.42 27.36 2.03
N TRP A 188 -10.54 26.06 2.25
CA TRP A 188 -9.60 25.06 1.78
C TRP A 188 -9.73 24.84 0.28
N GLN A 189 -8.60 24.69 -0.39
CA GLN A 189 -8.51 24.43 -1.82
C GLN A 189 -7.45 23.34 -2.05
N VAL A 190 -7.70 22.48 -3.03
CA VAL A 190 -6.72 21.54 -3.52
C VAL A 190 -5.94 22.20 -4.65
N VAL A 191 -4.63 22.28 -4.50
CA VAL A 191 -3.72 22.84 -5.50
C VAL A 191 -2.78 21.75 -6.00
N ARG A 192 -2.39 21.83 -7.28
CA ARG A 192 -1.35 20.99 -7.88
C ARG A 192 -0.16 21.86 -8.28
N LYS A 193 1.02 21.51 -7.80
CA LYS A 193 2.32 22.06 -8.20
C LYS A 193 2.92 21.17 -9.30
N ASP A 194 3.34 21.78 -10.41
CA ASP A 194 4.31 21.18 -11.34
C ASP A 194 5.71 21.62 -10.90
N ARG A 195 6.52 20.68 -10.42
CA ARG A 195 7.87 20.95 -9.92
C ARG A 195 8.87 21.27 -11.04
N HIS A 196 8.58 20.89 -12.28
CA HIS A 196 9.46 21.21 -13.42
C HIS A 196 9.26 22.65 -13.90
N THR A 197 8.01 23.09 -14.03
CA THR A 197 7.68 24.42 -14.57
C THR A 197 7.48 25.48 -13.47
N GLY A 198 7.24 25.05 -12.24
CA GLY A 198 6.87 25.92 -11.13
C GLY A 198 5.39 26.32 -11.11
N GLU A 199 4.57 25.86 -12.07
CA GLU A 199 3.13 26.16 -12.14
C GLU A 199 2.40 25.69 -10.88
N VAL A 200 1.52 26.54 -10.32
CA VAL A 200 0.58 26.18 -9.26
C VAL A 200 -0.84 26.38 -9.80
N LYS A 201 -1.64 25.33 -9.78
CA LYS A 201 -2.99 25.34 -10.35
C LYS A 201 -4.02 24.80 -9.37
N VAL A 202 -5.17 25.48 -9.23
CA VAL A 202 -6.26 25.06 -8.35
C VAL A 202 -7.01 23.88 -8.98
N ALA A 203 -6.87 22.69 -8.40
CA ALA A 203 -7.56 21.48 -8.84
C ALA A 203 -9.01 21.44 -8.36
N SER A 204 -9.31 22.01 -7.19
CA SER A 204 -10.67 22.25 -6.70
C SER A 204 -11.31 23.42 -7.45
N SER A 205 -11.57 23.24 -8.74
CA SER A 205 -12.11 24.27 -9.62
C SER A 205 -13.04 23.70 -10.68
N ASP A 206 -13.90 24.54 -11.24
CA ASP A 206 -14.72 24.22 -12.41
C ASP A 206 -13.89 24.06 -13.70
N ALA A 207 -14.52 23.71 -14.81
CA ALA A 207 -13.83 23.54 -16.10
C ALA A 207 -13.18 24.82 -16.65
N ALA A 208 -13.61 26.00 -16.19
CA ALA A 208 -13.02 27.30 -16.50
C ALA A 208 -11.94 27.72 -15.48
N TRP A 209 -11.56 26.83 -14.56
CA TRP A 209 -10.58 27.06 -13.50
C TRP A 209 -11.01 28.07 -12.44
N THR A 210 -12.31 28.30 -12.29
CA THR A 210 -12.87 29.06 -11.17
C THR A 210 -12.81 28.21 -9.91
N PRO A 211 -12.14 28.65 -8.82
CA PRO A 211 -12.04 27.89 -7.59
C PRO A 211 -13.40 27.55 -6.98
N ALA A 212 -13.43 26.44 -6.24
CA ALA A 212 -14.56 25.99 -5.45
C ALA A 212 -15.02 27.11 -4.49
N ASN A 213 -16.31 27.39 -4.46
CA ASN A 213 -16.89 28.51 -3.70
C ASN A 213 -17.33 28.15 -2.27
N ASN A 214 -17.21 26.88 -1.88
CA ASN A 214 -17.64 26.38 -0.58
C ASN A 214 -16.68 25.28 -0.10
N PHE A 215 -17.16 24.42 0.78
CA PHE A 215 -16.39 23.35 1.41
C PHE A 215 -15.67 22.44 0.40
N VAL A 216 -14.40 22.21 0.75
CA VAL A 216 -13.49 21.18 0.25
C VAL A 216 -12.93 20.51 1.51
N GLN A 217 -12.91 19.17 1.53
CA GLN A 217 -12.41 18.39 2.66
C GLN A 217 -10.95 18.76 2.96
N ASP A 218 -10.62 18.91 4.25
CA ASP A 218 -9.35 19.47 4.73
C ASP A 218 -8.29 18.43 5.14
N ASP A 219 -8.55 17.15 4.87
CA ASP A 219 -7.63 16.05 5.17
C ASP A 219 -7.54 14.98 4.06
N GLY A 220 -8.19 15.17 2.91
CA GLY A 220 -8.32 14.14 1.87
C GLY A 220 -8.16 14.62 0.43
N LEU A 221 -7.10 14.16 -0.25
CA LEU A 221 -6.95 14.24 -1.70
C LEU A 221 -6.13 13.08 -2.26
N ALA A 222 -6.17 12.86 -3.58
CA ALA A 222 -5.31 11.89 -4.25
C ALA A 222 -4.90 12.38 -5.65
N ILE A 223 -3.80 11.86 -6.19
CA ILE A 223 -3.29 12.20 -7.52
C ILE A 223 -2.89 10.94 -8.31
N SER A 224 -3.17 10.89 -9.61
CA SER A 224 -2.74 9.80 -10.50
C SER A 224 -1.23 9.84 -10.79
N ALA A 225 -0.69 8.75 -11.33
CA ALA A 225 0.74 8.58 -11.59
C ALA A 225 1.33 9.64 -12.51
N ASP A 226 0.56 10.07 -13.50
CA ASP A 226 0.92 11.11 -14.46
C ASP A 226 0.58 12.54 -13.99
N GLY A 227 0.03 12.68 -12.78
CA GLY A 227 -0.44 13.95 -12.23
C GLY A 227 -1.68 14.53 -12.91
N ARG A 228 -2.33 13.79 -13.83
CA ARG A 228 -3.47 14.27 -14.61
C ARG A 228 -4.76 14.30 -13.82
N TYR A 229 -5.05 13.27 -13.05
CA TYR A 229 -6.30 13.18 -12.29
C TYR A 229 -6.03 13.54 -10.83
N VAL A 230 -6.76 14.54 -10.33
CA VAL A 230 -6.76 14.92 -8.91
C VAL A 230 -8.14 14.61 -8.35
N VAL A 231 -8.18 13.88 -7.24
CA VAL A 231 -9.42 13.48 -6.57
C VAL A 231 -9.52 14.19 -5.23
N PHE A 232 -10.70 14.73 -4.91
CA PHE A 232 -10.99 15.45 -3.66
C PHE A 232 -12.47 15.35 -3.30
N ALA A 233 -12.83 15.54 -2.04
CA ALA A 233 -14.24 15.65 -1.65
C ALA A 233 -14.66 17.12 -1.50
N ALA A 234 -15.85 17.47 -2.00
CA ALA A 234 -16.40 18.82 -1.92
C ALA A 234 -17.93 18.84 -2.00
N SER A 235 -18.55 19.87 -1.41
CA SER A 235 -19.98 20.20 -1.57
C SER A 235 -20.19 21.55 -2.27
N SER A 236 -19.17 22.05 -2.96
CA SER A 236 -19.22 23.30 -3.71
C SER A 236 -20.19 23.27 -4.88
N SER A 237 -21.04 24.29 -4.98
CA SER A 237 -22.12 24.38 -5.97
C SER A 237 -21.65 24.85 -7.34
N ASN A 238 -20.47 25.45 -7.42
CA ASN A 238 -19.93 26.04 -8.65
C ASN A 238 -18.96 25.13 -9.41
N LEU A 239 -18.82 23.84 -9.06
CA LEU A 239 -17.89 22.92 -9.74
C LEU A 239 -18.40 22.42 -11.11
N GLY A 240 -19.59 22.84 -11.55
CA GLY A 240 -20.19 22.43 -12.82
C GLY A 240 -20.77 21.01 -12.82
N VAL A 241 -20.91 20.39 -11.64
CA VAL A 241 -21.51 19.07 -11.44
C VAL A 241 -22.53 19.10 -10.31
N ALA A 242 -23.57 18.28 -10.42
CA ALA A 242 -24.59 18.18 -9.38
C ALA A 242 -24.04 17.40 -8.17
N THR A 243 -24.02 18.04 -7.00
CA THR A 243 -23.53 17.43 -5.75
C THR A 243 -24.64 16.85 -4.88
N GLY A 244 -25.91 17.08 -5.23
CA GLY A 244 -27.06 16.65 -4.42
C GLY A 244 -27.14 17.31 -3.03
N GLY A 245 -26.36 18.36 -2.78
CA GLY A 245 -26.29 19.03 -1.48
C GLY A 245 -25.46 18.30 -0.41
N GLN A 246 -24.72 17.25 -0.79
CA GLN A 246 -23.83 16.48 0.08
C GLN A 246 -22.38 16.58 -0.39
N ASP A 247 -21.44 16.20 0.47
CA ASP A 247 -20.03 16.07 0.07
C ASP A 247 -19.89 14.90 -0.90
N GLN A 248 -19.44 15.22 -2.11
CA GLN A 248 -19.21 14.26 -3.17
C GLN A 248 -17.72 14.10 -3.42
N VAL A 249 -17.31 12.89 -3.80
CA VAL A 249 -15.97 12.62 -4.31
C VAL A 249 -15.91 13.08 -5.76
N ILE A 250 -15.05 14.05 -6.02
CA ILE A 250 -14.88 14.72 -7.31
C ILE A 250 -13.54 14.31 -7.92
N VAL A 251 -13.53 14.14 -9.24
CA VAL A 251 -12.33 13.91 -10.05
C VAL A 251 -12.15 15.07 -11.01
N LYS A 252 -10.98 15.71 -10.94
CA LYS A 252 -10.54 16.77 -11.84
C LYS A 252 -9.54 16.22 -12.84
N ASP A 253 -9.83 16.35 -14.13
CA ASP A 253 -8.82 16.19 -15.19
C ASP A 253 -8.05 17.50 -15.34
N MET A 254 -6.79 17.48 -14.96
CA MET A 254 -5.94 18.66 -14.91
C MET A 254 -5.45 19.12 -16.29
N VAL A 255 -5.62 18.29 -17.33
CA VAL A 255 -5.30 18.63 -18.72
C VAL A 255 -6.49 19.29 -19.38
N SER A 256 -7.66 18.64 -19.34
CA SER A 256 -8.86 19.15 -20.02
C SER A 256 -9.69 20.15 -19.18
N GLY A 257 -9.46 20.20 -17.87
CA GLY A 257 -10.28 20.95 -16.91
C GLY A 257 -11.58 20.24 -16.51
N GLN A 258 -11.93 19.11 -17.14
CA GLN A 258 -13.19 18.41 -16.89
C GLN A 258 -13.35 17.98 -15.42
N VAL A 259 -14.58 18.08 -14.92
CA VAL A 259 -14.96 17.72 -13.55
C VAL A 259 -15.99 16.60 -13.59
N ARG A 260 -15.79 15.56 -12.79
CA ARG A 260 -16.68 14.38 -12.72
C ARG A 260 -16.96 14.01 -11.27
N VAL A 261 -18.18 13.56 -10.98
CA VAL A 261 -18.51 12.94 -9.68
C VAL A 261 -18.13 11.46 -9.75
N ALA A 262 -17.37 10.97 -8.76
CA ALA A 262 -17.03 9.57 -8.61
C ALA A 262 -17.99 8.83 -7.65
N SER A 263 -18.52 9.53 -6.64
CA SER A 263 -19.51 9.01 -5.67
C SER A 263 -20.92 8.93 -6.26
N LEU A 264 -21.05 8.23 -7.38
CA LEU A 264 -22.32 8.00 -8.06
C LEU A 264 -22.89 6.62 -7.70
N LYS A 265 -24.21 6.57 -7.54
CA LYS A 265 -25.00 5.35 -7.43
C LYS A 265 -24.98 4.55 -8.73
N SER A 266 -25.46 3.31 -8.69
CA SER A 266 -25.55 2.44 -9.87
C SER A 266 -26.43 3.00 -11.00
N ASP A 267 -27.38 3.88 -10.68
CA ASP A 267 -28.26 4.57 -11.65
C ASP A 267 -27.66 5.86 -12.23
N GLY A 268 -26.43 6.23 -11.82
CA GLY A 268 -25.73 7.43 -12.27
C GLY A 268 -26.06 8.70 -11.49
N SER A 269 -26.96 8.66 -10.50
CA SER A 269 -27.23 9.80 -9.61
C SER A 269 -26.15 9.95 -8.52
N PRO A 270 -25.90 11.16 -7.97
CA PRO A 270 -24.98 11.35 -6.85
C PRO A 270 -25.38 10.59 -5.58
N SER A 271 -24.40 10.33 -4.71
CA SER A 271 -24.66 9.75 -3.39
C SER A 271 -25.62 10.62 -2.59
N ASP A 272 -26.47 9.98 -1.78
CA ASP A 272 -27.39 10.65 -0.86
C ASP A 272 -26.81 10.86 0.54
N GLY A 273 -25.61 10.34 0.79
CA GLY A 273 -24.89 10.49 2.06
C GLY A 273 -23.44 10.91 1.85
N TYR A 274 -22.82 11.29 2.97
CA TYR A 274 -21.43 11.75 3.04
C TYR A 274 -20.48 10.69 2.46
N CYS A 275 -19.67 11.10 1.50
CA CYS A 275 -18.57 10.31 0.95
C CYS A 275 -17.26 11.06 1.13
N TYR A 276 -16.23 10.37 1.59
CA TYR A 276 -14.92 10.96 1.85
C TYR A 276 -13.80 10.11 1.27
N ILE A 277 -12.66 10.77 1.10
CA ILE A 277 -11.41 10.15 0.67
C ILE A 277 -10.27 10.54 1.62
N VAL A 278 -9.17 9.81 1.51
CA VAL A 278 -7.87 10.05 2.15
C VAL A 278 -6.78 9.93 1.07
N PRO A 279 -5.51 10.18 1.37
CA PRO A 279 -4.41 9.98 0.42
C PRO A 279 -4.42 8.63 -0.30
N ARG A 280 -3.95 8.62 -1.56
CA ARG A 280 -3.79 7.43 -2.43
C ARG A 280 -5.07 6.66 -2.79
N MET A 281 -6.21 7.34 -2.85
CA MET A 281 -7.49 6.73 -3.25
C MET A 281 -7.74 6.78 -4.77
N VAL A 282 -6.70 6.86 -5.59
CA VAL A 282 -6.77 6.79 -7.06
C VAL A 282 -5.68 5.88 -7.61
N SER A 283 -5.99 5.07 -8.61
CA SER A 283 -4.99 4.24 -9.29
C SER A 283 -4.04 5.10 -10.13
N ALA A 284 -2.87 4.53 -10.43
CA ALA A 284 -1.81 5.13 -11.23
C ALA A 284 -2.32 5.64 -12.59
N ASP A 285 -3.11 4.83 -13.28
CA ASP A 285 -3.73 5.19 -14.57
C ASP A 285 -4.91 6.17 -14.45
N GLY A 286 -5.29 6.54 -13.22
CA GLY A 286 -6.43 7.41 -12.93
C GLY A 286 -7.79 6.76 -13.18
N ARG A 287 -7.86 5.45 -13.45
CA ARG A 287 -9.10 4.76 -13.81
C ARG A 287 -9.97 4.44 -12.60
N TYR A 288 -9.36 3.99 -11.51
CA TYR A 288 -10.07 3.53 -10.31
C TYR A 288 -9.98 4.58 -9.22
N VAL A 289 -11.12 4.92 -8.62
CA VAL A 289 -11.20 5.83 -7.47
C VAL A 289 -11.83 5.09 -6.30
N GLY A 290 -11.08 4.92 -5.22
CA GLY A 290 -11.59 4.42 -3.95
C GLY A 290 -12.39 5.50 -3.21
N MET A 291 -13.38 5.10 -2.41
CA MET A 291 -14.15 6.00 -1.54
C MET A 291 -14.78 5.25 -0.37
N ASN A 292 -14.94 5.92 0.76
CA ASN A 292 -15.84 5.46 1.82
C ASN A 292 -17.09 6.33 1.80
N CYS A 293 -18.26 5.69 1.84
CA CYS A 293 -19.55 6.39 1.76
C CYS A 293 -20.48 5.88 2.85
N ASP A 294 -21.10 6.83 3.57
CA ASP A 294 -22.20 6.59 4.51
C ASP A 294 -23.53 6.35 3.79
N GLY A 295 -23.68 6.95 2.60
CA GLY A 295 -24.83 6.78 1.72
C GLY A 295 -24.82 5.47 0.93
N THR A 296 -25.98 5.07 0.44
CA THR A 296 -26.11 3.84 -0.36
C THR A 296 -25.72 4.11 -1.81
N LEU A 297 -24.68 3.43 -2.32
CA LEU A 297 -24.30 3.49 -3.74
C LEU A 297 -24.86 2.32 -4.57
N ALA A 298 -25.38 1.29 -3.90
CA ALA A 298 -26.05 0.16 -4.53
C ALA A 298 -27.23 -0.34 -3.67
N PRO A 299 -28.33 -0.80 -4.30
CA PRO A 299 -29.53 -1.23 -3.57
C PRO A 299 -29.25 -2.25 -2.46
N GLY A 300 -29.85 -2.04 -1.29
CA GLY A 300 -29.75 -2.96 -0.14
C GLY A 300 -28.42 -2.91 0.63
N VAL A 301 -27.48 -2.06 0.21
CA VAL A 301 -26.22 -1.85 0.94
C VAL A 301 -26.38 -0.68 1.90
N ILE A 302 -26.13 -0.92 3.19
CA ILE A 302 -26.32 0.06 4.28
C ILE A 302 -25.05 0.26 5.10
N GLY A 303 -25.02 1.37 5.84
CA GLY A 303 -23.90 1.76 6.69
C GLY A 303 -22.70 2.26 5.88
N ARG A 304 -21.66 2.72 6.59
CA ARG A 304 -20.41 3.14 5.95
C ARG A 304 -19.73 1.95 5.27
N GLN A 305 -19.60 2.02 3.96
CA GLN A 305 -18.99 0.98 3.15
C GLN A 305 -17.86 1.53 2.29
N THR A 306 -16.99 0.62 1.86
CA THR A 306 -15.84 0.89 1.02
C THR A 306 -16.16 0.52 -0.42
N TRP A 307 -15.93 1.46 -1.33
CA TRP A 307 -16.30 1.36 -2.73
C TRP A 307 -15.13 1.71 -3.65
N VAL A 308 -15.15 1.18 -4.87
CA VAL A 308 -14.26 1.60 -5.96
C VAL A 308 -15.09 1.95 -7.18
N ARG A 309 -14.89 3.15 -7.73
CA ARG A 309 -15.48 3.61 -8.98
C ARG A 309 -14.52 3.36 -10.13
N ASP A 310 -14.98 2.68 -11.17
CA ASP A 310 -14.29 2.60 -12.45
C ASP A 310 -14.77 3.77 -13.34
N LEU A 311 -13.87 4.71 -13.63
CA LEU A 311 -14.16 5.90 -14.42
C LEU A 311 -14.25 5.62 -15.93
N GLN A 312 -13.77 4.46 -16.39
CA GLN A 312 -13.83 4.06 -17.79
C GLN A 312 -15.17 3.39 -18.11
N THR A 313 -15.60 2.45 -17.27
CA THR A 313 -16.88 1.73 -17.45
C THR A 313 -18.05 2.43 -16.78
N ASN A 314 -17.78 3.45 -15.96
CA ASN A 314 -18.77 4.21 -15.20
C ASN A 314 -19.56 3.36 -14.19
N THR A 315 -18.90 2.38 -13.57
CA THR A 315 -19.50 1.42 -12.62
C THR A 315 -18.93 1.57 -11.21
N THR A 316 -19.77 1.40 -10.18
CA THR A 316 -19.36 1.40 -8.78
C THR A 316 -19.34 -0.02 -8.23
N GLU A 317 -18.20 -0.45 -7.68
CA GLU A 317 -17.97 -1.75 -7.05
C GLU A 317 -18.01 -1.62 -5.52
N LEU A 318 -18.79 -2.47 -4.83
CA LEU A 318 -18.69 -2.63 -3.38
C LEU A 318 -17.50 -3.52 -3.04
N VAL A 319 -16.51 -2.95 -2.35
CA VAL A 319 -15.27 -3.66 -1.97
C VAL A 319 -15.42 -4.37 -0.62
N SER A 320 -16.13 -3.75 0.33
CA SER A 320 -16.35 -4.29 1.67
C SER A 320 -17.41 -5.39 1.69
N ARG A 321 -17.10 -6.54 1.06
CA ARG A 321 -17.97 -7.72 0.99
C ARG A 321 -17.19 -9.04 1.01
N VAL A 322 -17.90 -10.13 1.29
CA VAL A 322 -17.36 -11.50 1.20
C VAL A 322 -17.33 -11.97 -0.25
N GLY A 323 -16.17 -12.30 -0.81
CA GLY A 323 -16.08 -12.84 -2.17
C GLY A 323 -16.70 -11.93 -3.26
N ALA A 324 -16.93 -12.45 -4.46
CA ALA A 324 -17.48 -11.65 -5.57
C ALA A 324 -18.92 -11.17 -5.33
N ASN A 325 -19.80 -12.11 -4.96
CA ASN A 325 -21.25 -11.88 -4.83
C ASN A 325 -21.78 -12.15 -3.41
N GLY A 326 -20.91 -12.26 -2.41
CA GLY A 326 -21.35 -12.46 -1.04
C GLY A 326 -21.85 -11.16 -0.39
N PRO A 327 -22.36 -11.27 0.85
CA PRO A 327 -22.94 -10.14 1.57
C PRO A 327 -21.93 -9.02 1.80
N ALA A 328 -22.45 -7.79 1.86
CA ALA A 328 -21.73 -6.63 2.34
C ALA A 328 -21.30 -6.81 3.80
N SER A 329 -20.30 -6.05 4.22
CA SER A 329 -19.94 -5.94 5.63
C SER A 329 -21.13 -5.50 6.47
N THR A 330 -21.34 -6.16 7.60
CA THR A 330 -22.38 -5.79 8.59
C THR A 330 -21.92 -4.71 9.57
N ALA A 331 -20.65 -4.32 9.53
CA ALA A 331 -20.07 -3.24 10.33
C ALA A 331 -19.46 -2.15 9.44
N PHE A 332 -19.28 -0.95 9.99
CA PHE A 332 -18.69 0.18 9.26
C PHE A 332 -17.25 -0.11 8.84
N THR A 333 -16.87 0.42 7.67
CA THR A 333 -15.50 0.36 7.16
C THR A 333 -14.83 1.73 7.15
N TYR A 334 -13.51 1.73 7.33
CA TYR A 334 -12.70 2.95 7.45
C TYR A 334 -11.32 2.74 6.80
N GLY A 335 -10.54 3.81 6.63
CA GLY A 335 -9.12 3.72 6.28
C GLY A 335 -8.85 2.90 5.03
N LEU A 336 -9.52 3.23 3.91
CA LEU A 336 -9.23 2.60 2.63
C LEU A 336 -7.82 2.98 2.19
N ALA A 337 -7.08 2.03 1.60
CA ALA A 337 -5.99 2.33 0.68
C ALA A 337 -6.15 1.52 -0.62
N LEU A 338 -5.82 2.16 -1.75
CA LEU A 338 -5.87 1.57 -3.08
C LEU A 338 -4.44 1.43 -3.60
N SER A 339 -4.09 0.23 -4.06
CA SER A 339 -2.80 0.00 -4.73
C SER A 339 -2.71 0.77 -6.05
N PRO A 340 -1.51 1.17 -6.52
CA PRO A 340 -1.35 1.92 -7.77
C PRO A 340 -1.97 1.24 -9.00
N SER A 341 -1.89 -0.07 -9.14
CA SER A 341 -2.57 -0.86 -10.19
C SER A 341 -4.10 -0.86 -10.06
N GLY A 342 -4.62 -0.45 -8.91
CA GLY A 342 -6.02 -0.53 -8.54
C GLY A 342 -6.48 -1.94 -8.18
N ARG A 343 -5.61 -2.95 -8.18
CA ARG A 343 -6.00 -4.35 -7.92
C ARG A 343 -6.30 -4.61 -6.45
N PHE A 344 -5.39 -4.25 -5.58
CA PHE A 344 -5.48 -4.45 -4.14
C PHE A 344 -6.12 -3.26 -3.46
N VAL A 345 -7.05 -3.53 -2.55
CA VAL A 345 -7.66 -2.54 -1.68
C VAL A 345 -7.58 -3.03 -0.25
N THR A 346 -6.98 -2.24 0.64
CA THR A 346 -7.08 -2.47 2.07
C THR A 346 -8.15 -1.59 2.67
N PHE A 347 -8.80 -2.06 3.73
CA PHE A 347 -9.71 -1.26 4.53
C PHE A 347 -9.83 -1.86 5.92
N ARG A 348 -10.20 -1.03 6.89
CA ARG A 348 -10.45 -1.43 8.26
C ARG A 348 -11.92 -1.82 8.44
N ASN A 349 -12.16 -2.90 9.16
CA ASN A 349 -13.48 -3.31 9.58
C ASN A 349 -13.40 -4.03 10.93
N ALA A 350 -14.47 -3.98 11.72
CA ALA A 350 -14.53 -4.79 12.93
C ALA A 350 -14.55 -6.27 12.55
N CYS A 351 -13.76 -7.12 13.22
CA CYS A 351 -13.68 -8.57 12.96
C CYS A 351 -15.03 -9.33 12.92
N TYR A 352 -16.08 -8.78 13.52
CA TYR A 352 -17.46 -9.32 13.51
C TYR A 352 -18.34 -8.75 12.39
N GLY A 353 -17.79 -7.94 11.48
CA GLY A 353 -18.48 -7.37 10.31
C GLY A 353 -18.79 -8.38 9.19
N GLY A 354 -18.65 -9.67 9.45
CA GLY A 354 -19.02 -10.73 8.51
C GLY A 354 -18.03 -10.95 7.36
N LEU A 355 -16.84 -10.33 7.38
CA LEU A 355 -15.84 -10.43 6.31
C LEU A 355 -14.85 -11.59 6.45
N GLY A 356 -15.09 -12.48 7.41
CA GLY A 356 -14.20 -13.61 7.73
C GLY A 356 -13.23 -13.31 8.88
N GLN A 357 -12.69 -14.37 9.47
CA GLN A 357 -11.84 -14.31 10.66
C GLN A 357 -10.64 -15.23 10.48
N VAL A 358 -9.47 -14.77 10.93
CA VAL A 358 -8.25 -15.58 10.94
C VAL A 358 -8.41 -16.66 12.01
N GLY A 359 -8.31 -17.92 11.61
CA GLY A 359 -8.48 -19.05 12.53
C GLY A 359 -9.88 -19.17 13.13
N GLY A 360 -10.89 -18.50 12.55
CA GLY A 360 -12.27 -18.53 13.05
C GLY A 360 -12.52 -17.74 14.33
N SER A 361 -11.60 -16.84 14.71
CA SER A 361 -11.80 -15.93 15.85
C SER A 361 -11.32 -14.51 15.55
N CYS A 362 -11.87 -13.55 16.29
CA CYS A 362 -11.42 -12.15 16.22
C CYS A 362 -10.00 -11.92 16.76
N GLU A 363 -9.49 -12.82 17.61
CA GLU A 363 -8.20 -12.65 18.30
C GLU A 363 -7.01 -12.73 17.34
N GLY A 364 -7.20 -13.39 16.19
CA GLY A 364 -6.22 -13.50 15.12
C GLY A 364 -6.22 -12.34 14.13
N ASN A 365 -7.22 -11.44 14.17
CA ASN A 365 -7.38 -10.38 13.17
C ASN A 365 -6.68 -9.07 13.60
N SER A 366 -6.00 -8.43 12.65
CA SER A 366 -5.50 -7.06 12.82
C SER A 366 -6.60 -6.00 12.82
N GLY A 367 -7.75 -6.31 12.20
CA GLY A 367 -8.81 -5.36 11.84
C GLY A 367 -8.67 -4.79 10.42
N VAL A 368 -7.56 -5.09 9.73
CA VAL A 368 -7.34 -4.75 8.32
C VAL A 368 -7.75 -5.94 7.46
N TYR A 369 -8.41 -5.66 6.34
CA TYR A 369 -8.78 -6.63 5.33
C TYR A 369 -8.18 -6.22 4.00
N LEU A 370 -7.74 -7.21 3.22
CA LEU A 370 -7.19 -7.04 1.88
C LEU A 370 -8.16 -7.64 0.87
N ARG A 371 -8.75 -6.80 0.02
CA ARG A 371 -9.50 -7.23 -1.17
C ARG A 371 -8.54 -7.34 -2.35
N ASP A 372 -8.51 -8.52 -2.96
CA ASP A 372 -8.01 -8.68 -4.33
C ASP A 372 -9.19 -8.52 -5.29
N ARG A 373 -9.23 -7.41 -6.02
CA ARG A 373 -10.30 -7.13 -7.00
C ARG A 373 -10.23 -8.00 -8.24
N GLN A 374 -9.06 -8.59 -8.55
CA GLN A 374 -8.94 -9.47 -9.71
C GLN A 374 -9.58 -10.84 -9.41
N THR A 375 -9.28 -11.42 -8.25
CA THR A 375 -9.86 -12.69 -7.80
C THR A 375 -11.18 -12.52 -7.06
N GLN A 376 -11.57 -11.27 -6.78
CA GLN A 376 -12.77 -10.90 -6.03
C GLN A 376 -12.83 -11.57 -4.65
N THR A 377 -11.68 -11.72 -4.00
CA THR A 377 -11.55 -12.38 -2.69
C THR A 377 -11.13 -11.36 -1.63
N THR A 378 -11.72 -11.47 -0.44
CA THR A 378 -11.40 -10.63 0.72
C THR A 378 -10.69 -11.49 1.76
N TYR A 379 -9.48 -11.07 2.13
CA TYR A 379 -8.62 -11.76 3.08
C TYR A 379 -8.56 -10.96 4.38
N PRO A 380 -8.87 -11.55 5.54
CA PRO A 380 -8.57 -10.93 6.82
C PRO A 380 -7.04 -10.93 7.02
N VAL A 381 -6.45 -9.76 7.27
CA VAL A 381 -5.01 -9.65 7.52
C VAL A 381 -4.74 -10.06 8.97
N PRO A 382 -3.81 -11.00 9.21
CA PRO A 382 -3.54 -11.49 10.56
C PRO A 382 -3.00 -10.39 11.45
N ARG A 383 -3.21 -10.51 12.76
CA ARG A 383 -2.63 -9.63 13.76
C ARG A 383 -1.11 -9.88 13.84
N PRO A 384 -0.27 -8.83 13.96
CA PRO A 384 1.13 -9.00 14.32
C PRO A 384 1.26 -9.82 15.62
N ALA A 385 2.02 -10.91 15.58
CA ALA A 385 2.10 -11.88 16.69
C ALA A 385 2.58 -11.26 18.01
N VAL A 386 3.39 -10.21 17.94
CA VAL A 386 3.90 -9.45 19.09
C VAL A 386 2.82 -8.67 19.85
N ILE A 387 1.68 -8.37 19.22
CA ILE A 387 0.55 -7.71 19.89
C ILE A 387 -0.20 -8.75 20.76
N PRO A 388 -0.55 -8.48 22.02
CA PRO A 388 -1.34 -9.42 22.82
C PRO A 388 -2.73 -9.72 22.24
N THR A 389 -3.27 -10.91 22.51
CA THR A 389 -4.60 -11.36 22.02
C THR A 389 -5.79 -10.69 22.71
N SER A 390 -5.58 -9.96 23.80
CA SER A 390 -6.64 -9.37 24.64
C SER A 390 -7.43 -8.23 23.97
N TYR A 391 -7.17 -7.98 22.68
CA TYR A 391 -7.55 -6.77 21.97
C TYR A 391 -7.60 -7.02 20.45
N ALA A 392 -8.80 -7.15 19.87
CA ALA A 392 -9.00 -7.27 18.42
C ALA A 392 -9.15 -5.89 17.74
N ASN A 393 -8.78 -5.77 16.46
CA ASN A 393 -8.98 -4.57 15.61
C ASN A 393 -8.08 -3.35 15.91
N TYR A 394 -6.81 -3.59 16.23
CA TYR A 394 -5.87 -2.57 16.72
C TYR A 394 -5.12 -1.78 15.66
N CYS A 395 -5.23 -2.19 14.38
CA CYS A 395 -4.57 -1.51 13.29
C CYS A 395 -5.52 -0.52 12.60
N GLN A 396 -5.04 0.69 12.30
CA GLN A 396 -5.87 1.84 11.92
C GLN A 396 -5.55 2.42 10.55
N ALA A 397 -4.28 2.74 10.29
CA ALA A 397 -3.82 3.24 8.99
C ALA A 397 -3.24 2.08 8.19
N SER A 398 -3.46 2.08 6.87
CA SER A 398 -2.80 1.14 5.97
C SER A 398 -2.46 1.78 4.64
N SER A 399 -1.42 1.31 3.98
CA SER A 399 -1.06 1.59 2.60
C SER A 399 -0.69 0.27 1.94
N VAL A 400 -1.01 0.07 0.66
CA VAL A 400 -0.84 -1.21 -0.03
C VAL A 400 -0.15 -1.04 -1.38
N SER A 401 0.82 -1.91 -1.65
CA SER A 401 1.58 -1.96 -2.91
C SER A 401 0.91 -2.83 -3.98
N ASP A 402 1.44 -2.85 -5.20
CA ASP A 402 0.94 -3.69 -6.31
C ASP A 402 1.30 -5.17 -6.16
N ILE A 403 2.15 -5.50 -5.20
CA ILE A 403 2.46 -6.88 -4.82
C ILE A 403 1.72 -7.32 -3.56
N GLY A 404 0.87 -6.47 -2.99
CA GLY A 404 0.06 -6.78 -1.81
C GLY A 404 0.78 -6.57 -0.47
N THR A 405 2.04 -6.10 -0.46
CA THR A 405 2.69 -5.64 0.78
C THR A 405 1.89 -4.48 1.37
N ILE A 406 1.58 -4.58 2.66
CA ILE A 406 0.82 -3.59 3.42
C ILE A 406 1.72 -2.96 4.47
N VAL A 407 1.81 -1.63 4.51
CA VAL A 407 2.35 -0.90 5.66
C VAL A 407 1.17 -0.46 6.51
N MET A 408 1.19 -0.72 7.81
CA MET A 408 0.06 -0.49 8.70
C MET A 408 0.47 -0.04 10.09
N ALA A 409 -0.31 0.87 10.67
CA ALA A 409 -0.10 1.34 12.03
C ALA A 409 -1.00 0.57 12.99
N CYS A 410 -0.42 -0.01 14.03
CA CYS A 410 -1.13 -0.83 15.02
C CYS A 410 -0.83 -0.34 16.44
N ALA A 411 -1.87 -0.22 17.26
CA ALA A 411 -1.66 0.03 18.68
C ALA A 411 -0.96 -1.17 19.35
N TYR A 412 0.13 -0.86 20.04
CA TYR A 412 1.08 -1.80 20.63
C TYR A 412 1.52 -1.28 22.00
N LYS A 413 1.60 -2.17 22.99
CA LYS A 413 2.04 -1.80 24.35
C LYS A 413 3.55 -1.99 24.48
N SER A 414 4.35 -1.04 24.02
CA SER A 414 5.81 -1.17 24.02
C SER A 414 6.46 -1.14 25.41
N ASP A 415 5.84 -0.44 26.36
CA ASP A 415 6.32 -0.31 27.75
C ASP A 415 5.49 -1.15 28.74
N GLY A 416 4.55 -1.97 28.25
CA GLY A 416 3.63 -2.76 29.08
C GLY A 416 2.53 -1.95 29.78
N VAL A 417 2.54 -0.61 29.67
CA VAL A 417 1.63 0.30 30.38
C VAL A 417 0.75 1.06 29.40
N ASN A 418 1.35 1.74 28.42
CA ASN A 418 0.67 2.62 27.48
C ASN A 418 0.48 1.94 26.12
N GLN A 419 -0.70 2.08 25.52
CA GLN A 419 -0.92 1.69 24.12
C GLN A 419 -0.38 2.82 23.24
N ARG A 420 0.64 2.53 22.45
CA ARG A 420 1.23 3.44 21.45
C ARG A 420 1.10 2.85 20.06
N SER A 421 0.82 3.68 19.06
CA SER A 421 0.81 3.24 17.67
C SER A 421 2.23 2.93 17.20
N GLN A 422 2.43 1.80 16.54
CA GLN A 422 3.70 1.39 15.94
C GLN A 422 3.47 0.94 14.49
N VAL A 423 4.48 1.10 13.64
CA VAL A 423 4.37 0.82 12.21
C VAL A 423 4.86 -0.58 11.91
N PHE A 424 4.02 -1.36 11.27
CA PHE A 424 4.29 -2.72 10.82
C PHE A 424 4.24 -2.82 9.30
N VAL A 425 5.06 -3.71 8.75
CA VAL A 425 4.98 -4.17 7.37
C VAL A 425 4.42 -5.59 7.40
N TYR A 426 3.36 -5.82 6.65
CA TYR A 426 2.83 -7.15 6.36
C TYR A 426 3.18 -7.54 4.93
N VAL A 427 3.89 -8.65 4.78
CA VAL A 427 4.19 -9.24 3.47
C VAL A 427 3.37 -10.52 3.32
N PRO A 428 2.41 -10.55 2.37
CA PRO A 428 1.58 -11.73 2.16
C PRO A 428 2.38 -12.91 1.59
N SER A 429 1.91 -14.11 1.88
CA SER A 429 2.38 -15.34 1.26
C SER A 429 1.98 -15.35 -0.21
N PRO A 430 2.86 -15.82 -1.13
CA PRO A 430 2.55 -15.86 -2.56
C PRO A 430 1.28 -16.63 -2.94
N ASN A 431 0.85 -17.57 -2.08
CA ASN A 431 -0.28 -18.46 -2.35
C ASN A 431 -1.55 -18.12 -1.56
N ASP A 432 -1.47 -17.25 -0.55
CA ASP A 432 -2.59 -16.87 0.29
C ASP A 432 -2.34 -15.48 0.88
N LEU A 433 -3.05 -14.47 0.37
CA LEU A 433 -2.92 -13.08 0.80
C LEU A 433 -3.43 -12.83 2.23
N GLY A 434 -4.09 -13.81 2.85
CA GLY A 434 -4.48 -13.79 4.27
C GLY A 434 -3.44 -14.41 5.21
N GLN A 435 -2.35 -14.97 4.68
CA GLN A 435 -1.23 -15.48 5.45
C GLN A 435 0.03 -14.71 5.10
N GLY A 436 0.94 -14.50 6.04
CA GLY A 436 2.13 -13.70 5.77
C GLY A 436 2.93 -13.40 7.03
N THR A 437 3.97 -12.62 6.86
CA THR A 437 4.88 -12.20 7.94
C THR A 437 4.66 -10.74 8.28
N HIS A 438 4.84 -10.42 9.56
CA HIS A 438 4.85 -9.05 10.05
C HIS A 438 6.25 -8.67 10.53
N GLU A 439 6.66 -7.45 10.24
CA GLU A 439 7.86 -6.82 10.78
C GLU A 439 7.48 -5.45 11.33
N ILE A 440 8.04 -5.06 12.48
CA ILE A 440 7.90 -3.70 12.99
C ILE A 440 9.05 -2.85 12.44
N ILE A 441 8.73 -1.70 11.87
CA ILE A 441 9.71 -0.79 11.26
C ILE A 441 9.90 0.51 12.04
N SER A 442 9.00 0.85 12.96
CA SER A 442 9.20 1.93 13.93
C SER A 442 10.02 1.44 15.12
N VAL A 443 11.24 1.01 14.84
CA VAL A 443 12.16 0.45 15.84
C VAL A 443 13.38 1.33 16.06
N ARG A 444 13.86 1.30 17.30
CA ARG A 444 15.09 1.94 17.72
C ARG A 444 16.26 1.25 17.08
N SER A 445 17.14 2.06 16.56
CA SER A 445 18.29 1.62 15.80
C SER A 445 19.32 0.85 16.66
N ALA A 446 19.39 1.15 17.96
CA ALA A 446 20.35 0.57 18.90
C ALA A 446 20.06 -0.89 19.29
N ASP A 447 18.78 -1.29 19.38
CA ASP A 447 18.39 -2.60 19.91
C ASP A 447 17.15 -3.24 19.27
N GLY A 448 16.58 -2.61 18.25
CA GLY A 448 15.43 -3.12 17.52
C GLY A 448 14.12 -3.14 18.33
N GLN A 449 14.09 -2.49 19.50
CA GLN A 449 12.85 -2.36 20.26
C GLN A 449 11.94 -1.28 19.64
N PRO A 450 10.62 -1.36 19.87
CA PRO A 450 9.69 -0.34 19.39
C PRO A 450 9.95 1.04 20.01
N GLY A 451 9.66 2.10 19.26
CA GLY A 451 9.84 3.48 19.73
C GLY A 451 9.02 3.83 20.98
N ASN A 452 9.48 4.85 21.69
CA ASN A 452 8.87 5.35 22.93
C ASN A 452 7.64 6.25 22.73
N ASN A 453 7.08 6.34 21.53
CA ASN A 453 5.89 7.17 21.28
C ASN A 453 5.12 6.70 20.03
N ASP A 454 4.00 7.36 19.75
CA ASP A 454 3.14 7.06 18.60
C ASP A 454 3.87 7.26 17.27
N SER A 455 3.71 6.27 16.38
CA SER A 455 4.19 6.26 15.00
C SER A 455 3.07 5.84 14.05
N GLY A 456 3.12 6.35 12.81
CA GLY A 456 2.25 5.90 11.72
C GLY A 456 0.86 6.52 11.67
N TYR A 457 0.66 7.75 12.16
CA TYR A 457 -0.57 8.49 11.87
C TYR A 457 -0.70 8.74 10.36
N SER A 458 0.42 9.00 9.69
CA SER A 458 0.56 8.94 8.24
C SER A 458 1.70 8.00 7.86
N LEU A 459 1.48 7.22 6.80
CA LEU A 459 2.43 6.24 6.28
C LEU A 459 2.11 5.93 4.83
N ALA A 460 3.11 5.43 4.10
CA ALA A 460 2.94 5.07 2.71
C ALA A 460 3.94 4.01 2.24
N VAL A 461 3.56 3.24 1.21
CA VAL A 461 4.42 2.28 0.51
C VAL A 461 4.32 2.49 -1.00
N ASN A 462 5.44 2.43 -1.71
CA ASN A 462 5.45 2.57 -3.16
C ASN A 462 4.91 1.30 -3.88
N ALA A 463 4.80 1.36 -5.20
CA ALA A 463 4.13 0.33 -6.00
C ALA A 463 4.78 -1.05 -5.88
N ASN A 464 6.11 -1.13 -5.80
CA ASN A 464 6.86 -2.38 -5.72
C ASN A 464 7.09 -2.88 -4.29
N GLY A 465 6.68 -2.12 -3.26
CA GLY A 465 6.88 -2.50 -1.87
C GLY A 465 8.29 -2.30 -1.32
N LEU A 466 9.16 -1.58 -2.04
CA LEU A 466 10.59 -1.40 -1.70
C LEU A 466 10.93 -0.03 -1.12
N SER A 467 9.99 0.92 -1.10
CA SER A 467 10.17 2.23 -0.44
C SER A 467 8.95 2.55 0.41
N MET A 468 9.20 2.85 1.68
CA MET A 468 8.19 3.09 2.71
C MET A 468 8.55 4.35 3.47
N VAL A 469 7.54 5.13 3.83
CA VAL A 469 7.70 6.34 4.64
C VAL A 469 6.66 6.34 5.75
N PHE A 470 7.03 6.83 6.92
CA PHE A 470 6.10 7.03 8.02
C PHE A 470 6.51 8.20 8.90
N GLU A 471 5.51 8.79 9.56
CA GLU A 471 5.70 9.79 10.61
C GLU A 471 5.89 9.12 11.98
N SER A 472 6.74 9.69 12.84
CA SER A 472 6.86 9.27 14.24
C SER A 472 7.14 10.41 15.22
N LYS A 473 6.49 10.37 16.39
CA LYS A 473 6.79 11.22 17.56
C LYS A 473 7.77 10.58 18.54
N ALA A 474 8.31 9.41 18.19
CA ALA A 474 9.17 8.65 19.07
C ALA A 474 10.60 9.21 19.02
N SER A 475 11.04 9.75 20.16
CA SER A 475 12.30 10.46 20.28
C SER A 475 13.52 9.55 20.41
N ASP A 476 13.34 8.24 20.24
CA ASP A 476 14.37 7.23 20.42
C ASP A 476 14.50 6.28 19.22
N LEU A 477 13.78 6.54 18.12
CA LEU A 477 14.02 5.86 16.85
C LEU A 477 15.34 6.28 16.22
N ASP A 478 15.68 7.56 16.38
CA ASP A 478 16.96 8.16 16.02
C ASP A 478 17.61 8.72 17.30
N PRO A 479 18.83 8.30 17.68
CA PRO A 479 19.52 8.82 18.87
C PRO A 479 19.80 10.32 18.80
N ASP A 480 19.79 10.92 17.61
CA ASP A 480 19.98 12.36 17.41
C ASP A 480 18.65 13.15 17.52
N ASP A 481 17.52 12.50 17.81
CA ASP A 481 16.28 13.19 18.15
C ASP A 481 16.34 13.73 19.58
N THR A 482 16.28 15.05 19.71
CA THR A 482 16.36 15.75 21.00
C THR A 482 15.25 16.79 21.19
N ASN A 483 14.30 16.89 20.26
CA ASN A 483 13.26 17.93 20.28
C ASN A 483 11.88 17.40 20.69
N GLY A 484 11.66 16.07 20.64
CA GLY A 484 10.37 15.44 20.93
C GLY A 484 9.25 15.86 19.96
N ARG A 485 9.60 16.29 18.75
CA ARG A 485 8.68 16.65 17.67
C ARG A 485 8.45 15.46 16.75
N SER A 486 7.38 15.53 15.97
CA SER A 486 7.12 14.49 14.98
C SER A 486 8.08 14.61 13.79
N ASP A 487 8.75 13.51 13.45
CA ASP A 487 9.75 13.40 12.40
C ASP A 487 9.32 12.40 11.31
N ILE A 488 9.95 12.51 10.15
CA ILE A 488 9.67 11.64 9.00
C ILE A 488 10.78 10.60 8.85
N PHE A 489 10.41 9.32 8.79
CA PHE A 489 11.32 8.20 8.63
C PHE A 489 11.07 7.50 7.30
N VAL A 490 12.15 7.07 6.66
CA VAL A 490 12.13 6.34 5.39
C VAL A 490 12.81 5.00 5.57
N LEU A 491 12.24 3.99 4.94
CA LEU A 491 12.80 2.67 4.74
C LEU A 491 12.80 2.35 3.24
N ALA A 492 13.96 2.26 2.62
CA ALA A 492 14.09 2.04 1.18
C ALA A 492 15.15 0.98 0.83
N ASP A 493 14.85 0.11 -0.13
CA ASP A 493 15.81 -0.87 -0.63
C ASP A 493 16.95 -0.15 -1.40
N GLU A 494 18.21 -0.54 -1.14
CA GLU A 494 19.38 0.08 -1.78
C GLU A 494 19.32 0.00 -3.33
N SER A 495 18.62 -0.98 -3.91
CA SER A 495 18.46 -1.10 -5.37
C SER A 495 17.62 -0.01 -6.01
N MET A 496 16.90 0.78 -5.22
CA MET A 496 16.11 1.91 -5.71
C MET A 496 16.98 3.10 -6.14
N PHE A 497 18.26 3.12 -5.75
CA PHE A 497 19.16 4.24 -5.98
C PHE A 497 20.13 3.94 -7.11
N THR A 498 20.18 4.84 -8.11
CA THR A 498 20.94 4.63 -9.36
C THR A 498 22.40 5.07 -9.29
N ASP A 499 22.75 5.88 -8.28
CA ASP A 499 24.10 6.39 -8.06
C ASP A 499 24.66 5.91 -6.73
N VAL A 500 25.96 5.63 -6.76
CA VAL A 500 26.86 5.21 -5.67
C VAL A 500 27.00 6.28 -4.56
N ILE A 501 26.04 7.19 -4.41
CA ILE A 501 25.93 8.07 -3.23
C ILE A 501 25.84 7.24 -1.92
N PHE A 502 25.49 5.95 -2.01
CA PHE A 502 25.57 4.98 -0.92
C PHE A 502 26.82 4.08 -0.89
N ALA A 503 27.64 4.05 -1.94
CA ALA A 503 28.80 3.16 -2.03
C ALA A 503 30.14 3.79 -1.60
N ASP A 504 30.21 5.12 -1.43
CA ASP A 504 31.45 5.80 -1.02
C ASP A 504 31.52 6.18 0.47
N GLY A 505 30.56 5.77 1.30
CA GLY A 505 30.67 5.88 2.75
C GLY A 505 30.64 7.32 3.30
N PHE A 506 29.94 7.50 4.41
CA PHE A 506 30.13 8.69 5.22
C PHE A 506 31.48 8.58 5.95
N GLU A 507 32.58 8.97 5.33
CA GLU A 507 33.82 9.30 6.04
C GLU A 507 34.19 10.76 5.78
N GLN A 508 34.25 11.56 6.85
CA GLN A 508 34.86 12.89 6.86
C GLN A 508 36.39 12.76 6.89
N PRO A 509 37.16 13.74 6.38
CA PRO A 509 38.37 14.18 7.06
C PRO A 509 38.07 15.06 8.27
#